data_AF-A0A0L0W133-F1
#
_entry.id   AF-A0A0L0W133-F1
#
_cell.length_a   1.000
_cell.length_b   1.000
_cell.length_c   1.000
_cell.angle_alpha   90.00
_cell.angle_beta   90.00
_cell.angle_gamma   90.00
#
_symmetry.space_group_name_H-M   'P 1'
#
loop_
_entity.id
_entity.type
_entity.pdbx_description
1 polymer ?
#
loop_
_entity_poly.entity_id
_entity_poly.type
_entity_poly.pdbx_seq_one_letter_code
_entity_poly.pdbx_strand_id
1 'polypeptide(L)'
;MDSINTEADSDPTERIFATAIQSAIERLLIEGTRHAVDLKGFDKAIERNAELLSQNPNNSTLQDDQTRRKKVRNESMKKIEELSSGIAIELQQKFKEIHPLQTRNGLDIGGPDSSSDHQPPSDLVNQLKIMHKRIGKHAHEVERIDCEHQVAIDALRQQVAAQEEVIGTLKKKTPAPSSNTSEQAPPQTSSNLESSQLKEDLKQMEIRISELKNYVKTILTEEIPVNLSESVKFMQDDLNHAFDQYFRIGHSQISDLIINHQLIQNFEPRLKSLENLINNLRNNNNNINSISVTDHRQPIRLIRRRNNNDNNNNNAVLPICAEEPSHENCTQQ
;
A
#
# COMPACT_ATOMS: atom_id res chain seq x y z
N MET A 1 -18.68 15.18 -42.78
CA MET A 1 -17.96 14.87 -41.53
C MET A 1 -18.58 13.60 -41.02
N ASP A 2 -18.06 12.47 -41.51
CA ASP A 2 -18.62 11.16 -41.21
C ASP A 2 -17.87 10.63 -39.99
N SER A 3 -18.56 10.60 -38.85
CA SER A 3 -18.08 9.94 -37.64
C SER A 3 -17.98 8.45 -37.94
N ILE A 4 -16.77 8.00 -38.24
CA ILE A 4 -16.41 6.58 -38.31
C ILE A 4 -16.56 6.03 -36.90
N ASN A 5 -17.74 5.48 -36.59
CA ASN A 5 -17.95 4.63 -35.43
C ASN A 5 -17.20 3.32 -35.66
N THR A 6 -15.89 3.33 -35.38
CA THR A 6 -15.11 2.13 -35.13
C THR A 6 -15.53 1.55 -33.77
N GLU A 7 -16.70 0.93 -33.71
CA GLU A 7 -16.95 -0.16 -32.76
C GLU A 7 -16.06 -1.32 -33.22
N ALA A 8 -14.78 -1.24 -32.84
CA ALA A 8 -13.87 -2.35 -32.98
C ALA A 8 -14.43 -3.50 -32.14
N ASP A 9 -14.59 -4.64 -32.78
CA ASP A 9 -15.04 -5.93 -32.24
C ASP A 9 -14.03 -6.39 -31.17
N SER A 10 -14.10 -5.76 -29.99
CA SER A 10 -13.22 -6.04 -28.86
C SER A 10 -13.41 -7.50 -28.45
N ASP A 11 -12.31 -8.23 -28.30
CA ASP A 11 -12.31 -9.64 -27.91
C ASP A 11 -13.24 -9.81 -26.69
N PRO A 12 -14.26 -10.71 -26.75
CA PRO A 12 -15.18 -10.92 -25.64
C PRO A 12 -14.45 -11.25 -24.33
N THR A 13 -13.25 -11.83 -24.40
CA THR A 13 -12.42 -12.11 -23.23
C THR A 13 -11.84 -10.85 -22.59
N GLU A 14 -11.36 -9.90 -23.40
CA GLU A 14 -10.87 -8.60 -22.92
C GLU A 14 -11.98 -7.83 -22.19
N ARG A 15 -13.21 -7.90 -22.72
CA ARG A 15 -14.39 -7.28 -22.09
C ARG A 15 -14.72 -7.90 -20.72
N ILE A 16 -14.60 -9.22 -20.58
CA ILE A 16 -14.81 -9.91 -19.30
C ILE A 16 -13.75 -9.48 -18.27
N PHE A 17 -12.48 -9.40 -18.68
CA PHE A 17 -11.40 -8.97 -17.78
C PHE A 17 -11.58 -7.51 -17.35
N ALA A 18 -11.87 -6.62 -18.30
CA ALA A 18 -12.11 -5.21 -18.03
C ALA A 18 -13.27 -5.00 -17.05
N THR A 19 -14.35 -5.79 -17.21
CA THR A 19 -15.50 -5.76 -16.29
C THR A 19 -15.11 -6.23 -14.88
N ALA A 20 -14.25 -7.26 -14.76
CA ALA A 20 -13.75 -7.73 -13.47
C ALA A 20 -12.85 -6.68 -12.78
N ILE A 21 -11.97 -6.02 -13.54
CA ILE A 21 -11.14 -4.91 -13.04
C ILE A 21 -12.04 -3.77 -12.56
N GLN A 22 -13.04 -3.38 -13.35
CA GLN A 22 -13.95 -2.31 -12.96
C GLN A 22 -14.69 -2.66 -11.65
N SER A 23 -15.24 -3.86 -11.55
CA SER A 23 -15.90 -4.35 -10.32
C SER A 23 -14.95 -4.35 -9.11
N ALA A 24 -13.69 -4.74 -9.31
CA ALA A 24 -12.67 -4.70 -8.27
C ALA A 24 -12.38 -3.27 -7.80
N ILE A 25 -12.23 -2.33 -8.74
CA ILE A 25 -12.02 -0.91 -8.44
C ILE A 25 -13.22 -0.34 -7.68
N GLU A 26 -14.45 -0.62 -8.12
CA GLU A 26 -15.66 -0.16 -7.45
C GLU A 26 -15.75 -0.68 -6.00
N ARG A 27 -15.47 -1.97 -5.79
CA ARG A 27 -15.42 -2.55 -4.44
C ARG A 27 -14.33 -1.91 -3.57
N LEU A 28 -13.13 -1.69 -4.12
CA LEU A 28 -12.06 -1.03 -3.39
C LEU A 28 -12.43 0.42 -3.03
N LEU A 29 -13.04 1.15 -3.95
CA LEU A 29 -13.46 2.53 -3.73
C LEU A 29 -14.61 2.63 -2.73
N ILE A 30 -15.59 1.74 -2.75
CA ILE A 30 -16.72 1.80 -1.82
C ILE A 30 -16.31 1.26 -0.45
N GLU A 31 -15.86 0.00 -0.40
CA GLU A 31 -15.62 -0.70 0.85
C GLU A 31 -14.30 -0.30 1.48
N GLY A 32 -13.25 -0.13 0.67
CA GLY A 32 -11.94 0.30 1.13
C GLY A 32 -11.98 1.72 1.70
N THR A 33 -12.68 2.66 1.05
CA THR A 33 -12.80 4.02 1.60
C THR A 33 -13.67 4.07 2.85
N ARG A 34 -14.74 3.26 2.94
CA ARG A 34 -15.55 3.14 4.17
C ARG A 34 -14.67 2.75 5.36
N HIS A 35 -13.89 1.68 5.22
CA HIS A 35 -12.99 1.22 6.28
C HIS A 35 -11.84 2.20 6.56
N ALA A 36 -11.33 2.90 5.55
CA ALA A 36 -10.31 3.93 5.75
C ALA A 36 -10.84 5.15 6.55
N VAL A 37 -12.09 5.55 6.31
CA VAL A 37 -12.76 6.60 7.09
C VAL A 37 -12.92 6.17 8.54
N ASP A 38 -13.37 4.93 8.77
CA ASP A 38 -13.49 4.36 10.11
C ASP A 38 -12.15 4.34 10.86
N LEU A 39 -11.08 3.87 10.19
CA LEU A 39 -9.72 3.88 10.74
C LEU A 39 -9.29 5.26 11.22
N LYS A 40 -9.48 6.29 10.37
CA LYS A 40 -9.16 7.67 10.73
C LYS A 40 -9.97 8.16 11.93
N GLY A 41 -11.23 7.74 12.03
CA GLY A 41 -12.08 8.02 13.19
C GLY A 41 -11.57 7.36 14.47
N PHE A 42 -11.15 6.09 14.38
CA PHE A 42 -10.60 5.36 15.52
C PHE A 42 -9.24 5.90 15.97
N ASP A 43 -8.34 6.23 15.04
CA ASP A 43 -7.02 6.78 15.36
C ASP A 43 -7.15 8.10 16.15
N LYS A 44 -8.01 9.02 15.70
CA LYS A 44 -8.31 10.27 16.43
C LYS A 44 -8.91 10.01 17.82
N ALA A 45 -9.77 9.01 17.95
CA ALA A 45 -10.37 8.68 19.24
C ALA A 45 -9.35 8.04 20.20
N ILE A 46 -8.43 7.22 19.69
CA ILE A 46 -7.33 6.64 20.45
C ILE A 46 -6.37 7.72 20.92
N GLU A 47 -6.01 8.67 20.05
CA GLU A 47 -5.17 9.82 20.35
C GLU A 47 -5.78 10.68 21.46
N ARG A 48 -7.06 11.07 21.33
CA ARG A 48 -7.77 11.81 22.38
C ARG A 48 -7.84 11.05 23.70
N ASN A 49 -8.07 9.74 23.68
CA ASN A 49 -8.04 8.95 24.92
C ASN A 49 -6.65 8.88 25.53
N ALA A 50 -5.58 8.84 24.72
CA ALA A 50 -4.21 8.89 25.21
C ALA A 50 -3.91 10.22 25.92
N GLU A 51 -4.40 11.35 25.39
CA GLU A 51 -4.31 12.65 26.06
C GLU A 51 -5.04 12.64 27.41
N LEU A 52 -6.26 12.11 27.48
CA LEU A 52 -7.02 12.03 28.74
C LEU A 52 -6.36 11.11 29.78
N LEU A 53 -5.78 9.99 29.33
CA LEU A 53 -5.01 9.08 30.19
C LEU A 53 -3.70 9.70 30.68
N SER A 54 -3.08 10.59 29.89
CA SER A 54 -1.90 11.33 30.35
C SER A 54 -2.23 12.26 31.53
N GLN A 55 -3.46 12.79 31.58
CA GLN A 55 -3.94 13.61 32.68
C GLN A 55 -4.39 12.75 33.88
N ASN A 56 -4.96 11.57 33.62
CA ASN A 56 -5.51 10.67 34.64
C ASN A 56 -5.12 9.21 34.38
N PRO A 57 -3.89 8.79 34.70
CA PRO A 57 -3.35 7.48 34.30
C PRO A 57 -4.07 6.29 34.93
N ASN A 58 -4.67 6.48 36.12
CA ASN A 58 -5.35 5.42 36.88
C ASN A 58 -6.84 5.26 36.53
N ASN A 59 -7.31 5.93 35.48
CA ASN A 59 -8.72 5.83 35.08
C ASN A 59 -8.98 4.53 34.31
N SER A 60 -9.47 3.49 35.02
CA SER A 60 -9.78 2.17 34.44
C SER A 60 -10.72 2.26 33.23
N THR A 61 -11.76 3.11 33.29
CA THR A 61 -12.74 3.24 32.20
C THR A 61 -12.10 3.74 30.91
N LEU A 62 -11.16 4.69 31.00
CA LEU A 62 -10.43 5.18 29.84
C LEU A 62 -9.45 4.14 29.27
N GLN A 63 -8.82 3.34 30.13
CA GLN A 63 -7.95 2.24 29.69
C GLN A 63 -8.73 1.15 28.96
N ASP A 64 -9.89 0.76 29.49
CA ASP A 64 -10.79 -0.21 28.86
C ASP A 64 -11.30 0.29 27.51
N ASP A 65 -11.73 1.56 27.43
CA ASP A 65 -12.16 2.16 26.16
C ASP A 65 -11.02 2.25 25.14
N GLN A 66 -9.81 2.60 25.58
CA GLN A 66 -8.63 2.63 24.69
C GLN A 66 -8.32 1.23 24.12
N THR A 67 -8.38 0.19 24.96
CA THR A 67 -8.17 -1.20 24.54
C THR A 67 -9.24 -1.65 23.55
N ARG A 68 -10.50 -1.33 23.84
CA ARG A 68 -11.63 -1.61 22.94
C ARG A 68 -11.45 -0.92 21.58
N ARG A 69 -11.09 0.37 21.55
CA ARG A 69 -10.88 1.12 20.30
C ARG A 69 -9.72 0.57 19.49
N LYS A 70 -8.60 0.21 20.13
CA LYS A 70 -7.47 -0.45 19.45
C LYS A 70 -7.90 -1.77 18.79
N LYS A 71 -8.74 -2.56 19.47
CA LYS A 71 -9.30 -3.79 18.89
C LYS A 71 -10.13 -3.51 17.63
N VAL A 72 -11.08 -2.58 17.69
CA VAL A 72 -11.95 -2.24 16.54
C VAL A 72 -11.16 -1.63 15.38
N ARG A 73 -10.15 -0.81 15.68
CA ARG A 73 -9.20 -0.30 14.68
C ARG A 73 -8.50 -1.45 13.95
N ASN A 74 -7.94 -2.40 14.70
CA ASN A 74 -7.24 -3.55 14.13
C ASN A 74 -8.19 -4.45 13.31
N GLU A 75 -9.44 -4.63 13.74
CA GLU A 75 -10.46 -5.33 12.96
C GLU A 75 -10.76 -4.63 11.62
N SER A 76 -10.80 -3.29 11.61
CA SER A 76 -11.01 -2.51 10.38
C SER A 76 -9.80 -2.62 9.43
N MET A 77 -8.58 -2.59 9.97
CA MET A 77 -7.37 -2.83 9.19
C MET A 77 -7.39 -4.22 8.55
N LYS A 78 -7.74 -5.24 9.32
CA LYS A 78 -7.86 -6.62 8.83
C LYS A 78 -8.88 -6.74 7.68
N LYS A 79 -10.02 -6.04 7.76
CA LYS A 79 -11.02 -6.02 6.67
C LYS A 79 -10.47 -5.42 5.38
N ILE A 80 -9.62 -4.39 5.46
CA ILE A 80 -8.96 -3.81 4.28
C ILE A 80 -7.96 -4.81 3.68
N GLU A 81 -7.19 -5.51 4.51
CA GLU A 81 -6.27 -6.57 4.07
C GLU A 81 -7.01 -7.73 3.41
N GLU A 82 -8.11 -8.19 4.01
CA GLU A 82 -8.97 -9.25 3.46
C GLU A 82 -9.62 -8.81 2.13
N LEU A 83 -10.11 -7.57 2.04
CA LEU A 83 -10.68 -7.00 0.81
C LEU A 83 -9.63 -6.95 -0.32
N SER A 84 -8.46 -6.40 -0.05
CA SER A 84 -7.39 -6.26 -1.05
C SER A 84 -6.87 -7.62 -1.52
N SER A 85 -6.68 -8.56 -0.59
CA SER A 85 -6.28 -9.94 -0.91
C SER A 85 -7.34 -10.67 -1.72
N GLY A 86 -8.63 -10.50 -1.36
CA GLY A 86 -9.75 -11.09 -2.09
C GLY A 86 -9.84 -10.58 -3.53
N ILE A 87 -9.68 -9.27 -3.73
CA ILE A 87 -9.62 -8.66 -5.07
C ILE A 87 -8.46 -9.23 -5.89
N ALA A 88 -7.27 -9.33 -5.29
CA ALA A 88 -6.09 -9.85 -5.98
C ALA A 88 -6.29 -11.31 -6.45
N ILE A 89 -6.84 -12.16 -5.58
CA ILE A 89 -7.15 -13.56 -5.90
C ILE A 89 -8.19 -13.65 -7.02
N GLU A 90 -9.26 -12.85 -6.96
CA GLU A 90 -10.31 -12.85 -7.97
C GLU A 90 -9.79 -12.40 -9.34
N LEU A 91 -9.01 -11.32 -9.40
CA LEU A 91 -8.42 -10.84 -10.64
C LEU A 91 -7.43 -11.87 -11.22
N GLN A 92 -6.63 -12.51 -10.36
CA GLN A 92 -5.75 -13.59 -10.79
C GLN A 92 -6.53 -14.79 -11.35
N GLN A 93 -7.66 -15.15 -10.71
CA GLN A 93 -8.51 -16.22 -11.18
C GLN A 93 -9.15 -15.88 -12.54
N LYS A 94 -9.67 -14.66 -12.70
CA LYS A 94 -10.22 -14.18 -13.97
C LYS A 94 -9.17 -14.15 -15.08
N PHE A 95 -7.95 -13.73 -14.76
CA PHE A 95 -6.84 -13.78 -15.70
C PHE A 95 -6.52 -15.21 -16.14
N LYS A 96 -6.52 -16.18 -15.23
CA LYS A 96 -6.32 -17.61 -15.56
C LYS A 96 -7.46 -18.21 -16.37
N GLU A 97 -8.70 -17.78 -16.14
CA GLU A 97 -9.88 -18.21 -16.91
C GLU A 97 -9.82 -17.72 -18.36
N ILE A 98 -9.31 -16.51 -18.58
CA ILE A 98 -9.22 -15.85 -19.89
C ILE A 98 -7.98 -16.32 -20.67
N HIS A 99 -6.89 -16.58 -19.97
CA HIS A 99 -5.71 -17.22 -20.52
C HIS A 99 -5.59 -18.63 -19.93
N PRO A 100 -6.46 -19.57 -20.34
CA PRO A 100 -6.25 -20.97 -20.02
C PRO A 100 -5.00 -21.38 -20.77
N LEU A 101 -3.86 -21.26 -20.10
CA LEU A 101 -2.62 -21.96 -20.31
C LEU A 101 -2.67 -22.79 -21.60
N GLN A 102 -2.15 -22.23 -22.71
CA GLN A 102 -1.88 -22.94 -23.97
C GLN A 102 -0.80 -24.04 -23.77
N THR A 103 -0.81 -24.75 -22.64
CA THR A 103 0.16 -25.81 -22.30
C THR A 103 -0.30 -27.20 -22.69
N ARG A 104 -1.40 -27.36 -23.44
CA ARG A 104 -1.81 -28.71 -23.83
C ARG A 104 -2.61 -28.75 -25.12
N ASN A 105 -1.91 -28.80 -26.24
CA ASN A 105 -2.18 -29.76 -27.30
C ASN A 105 -0.89 -29.94 -28.10
N GLY A 106 -0.15 -30.99 -27.75
CA GLY A 106 0.92 -31.51 -28.58
C GLY A 106 0.36 -31.89 -29.94
N LEU A 107 0.81 -31.17 -30.98
CA LEU A 107 1.01 -31.81 -32.25
C LEU A 107 2.39 -32.46 -32.17
N ASP A 108 2.35 -33.77 -32.05
CA ASP A 108 3.46 -34.70 -32.15
C ASP A 108 4.08 -34.58 -33.55
N ILE A 109 5.03 -33.67 -33.72
CA ILE A 109 5.95 -33.64 -34.87
C ILE A 109 7.35 -33.47 -34.28
N GLY A 110 8.07 -34.59 -34.23
CA GLY A 110 9.43 -34.67 -33.73
C GLY A 110 10.35 -33.60 -34.32
N GLY A 111 11.02 -32.88 -33.43
CA GLY A 111 12.12 -31.96 -33.70
C GLY A 111 12.99 -31.89 -32.44
N PRO A 112 14.32 -31.87 -32.57
CA PRO A 112 15.23 -32.26 -31.50
C PRO A 112 15.31 -31.19 -30.40
N ASP A 113 15.29 -31.66 -29.15
CA ASP A 113 15.91 -31.09 -27.95
C ASP A 113 16.02 -29.56 -27.90
N SER A 114 14.96 -28.91 -27.42
CA SER A 114 15.05 -27.56 -26.83
C SER A 114 13.99 -27.42 -25.75
N SER A 115 14.23 -28.11 -24.64
CA SER A 115 13.53 -27.95 -23.37
C SER A 115 13.79 -26.56 -22.80
N SER A 116 13.04 -25.56 -23.28
CA SER A 116 12.93 -24.26 -22.62
C SER A 116 11.75 -24.33 -21.66
N ASP A 117 11.99 -24.94 -20.50
CA ASP A 117 11.14 -24.77 -19.32
C ASP A 117 11.10 -23.28 -18.98
N HIS A 118 10.03 -22.59 -19.38
CA HIS A 118 9.73 -21.24 -18.92
C HIS A 118 9.24 -21.31 -17.46
N GLN A 119 10.21 -21.53 -16.58
CA GLN A 119 10.13 -21.19 -15.18
C GLN A 119 9.80 -19.69 -15.10
N PRO A 120 8.82 -19.25 -14.27
CA PRO A 120 8.60 -17.84 -14.03
C PRO A 120 9.95 -17.22 -13.64
N PRO A 121 10.32 -16.04 -14.18
CA PRO A 121 11.69 -15.52 -14.13
C PRO A 121 12.14 -15.54 -12.67
N SER A 122 13.02 -16.49 -12.34
CA SER A 122 13.47 -16.78 -10.98
C SER A 122 14.04 -15.52 -10.32
N ASP A 123 14.56 -14.61 -11.13
CA ASP A 123 15.02 -13.28 -10.78
C ASP A 123 13.96 -12.40 -10.11
N LEU A 124 12.70 -12.44 -10.56
CA LEU A 124 11.65 -11.60 -9.99
C LEU A 124 11.23 -12.09 -8.59
N VAL A 125 11.16 -13.41 -8.42
CA VAL A 125 10.90 -14.04 -7.12
C VAL A 125 12.06 -13.79 -6.15
N ASN A 126 13.29 -13.85 -6.64
CA ASN A 126 14.49 -13.57 -5.84
C ASN A 126 14.57 -12.08 -5.44
N GLN A 127 14.27 -11.16 -6.35
CA GLN A 127 14.21 -9.73 -6.05
C GLN A 127 13.11 -9.40 -5.03
N LEU A 128 11.91 -9.98 -5.18
CA LEU A 128 10.83 -9.79 -4.21
C LEU A 128 11.25 -10.28 -2.82
N LYS A 129 11.94 -11.43 -2.72
CA LYS A 129 12.51 -11.92 -1.45
C LYS A 129 13.55 -10.96 -0.87
N ILE A 130 14.40 -10.36 -1.71
CA ILE A 130 15.41 -9.37 -1.25
C ILE A 130 14.71 -8.11 -0.72
N MET A 131 13.71 -7.59 -1.43
CA MET A 131 12.94 -6.43 -0.97
C MET A 131 12.23 -6.73 0.34
N HIS A 132 11.57 -7.87 0.46
CA HIS A 132 10.88 -8.25 1.69
C HIS A 132 11.83 -8.35 2.89
N LYS A 133 13.04 -8.89 2.69
CA LYS A 133 14.10 -8.89 3.71
C LYS A 133 14.56 -7.49 4.09
N ARG A 134 14.74 -6.59 3.12
CA ARG A 134 15.13 -5.19 3.38
C ARG A 134 14.05 -4.45 4.16
N ILE A 135 12.78 -4.58 3.74
CA ILE A 135 11.63 -3.98 4.43
C ILE A 135 11.57 -4.47 5.88
N GLY A 136 11.70 -5.78 6.12
CA GLY A 136 11.74 -6.32 7.47
C GLY A 136 12.91 -5.77 8.32
N LYS A 137 14.11 -5.64 7.72
CA LYS A 137 15.26 -5.02 8.40
C LYS A 137 15.01 -3.56 8.76
N HIS A 138 14.42 -2.78 7.85
CA HIS A 138 14.10 -1.38 8.11
C HIS A 138 12.99 -1.23 9.16
N ALA A 139 11.97 -2.09 9.15
CA ALA A 139 10.92 -2.07 10.17
C ALA A 139 11.48 -2.29 11.58
N HIS A 140 12.39 -3.26 11.76
CA HIS A 140 13.07 -3.48 13.04
C HIS A 140 13.98 -2.32 13.45
N GLU A 141 14.65 -1.68 12.49
CA GLU A 141 15.50 -0.52 12.79
C GLU A 141 14.68 0.68 13.25
N VAL A 142 13.53 0.93 12.63
CA VAL A 142 12.58 1.97 13.08
C VAL A 142 12.09 1.68 14.50
N GLU A 143 11.70 0.43 14.79
CA GLU A 143 11.28 0.03 16.14
C GLU A 143 12.40 0.23 17.19
N ARG A 144 13.66 -0.08 16.84
CA ARG A 144 14.82 0.18 17.69
C ARG A 144 14.99 1.67 17.98
N ILE A 145 14.94 2.51 16.94
CA ILE A 145 15.06 3.96 17.05
C ILE A 145 13.93 4.54 17.92
N ASP A 146 12.70 4.07 17.75
CA ASP A 146 11.55 4.49 18.56
C ASP A 146 11.74 4.13 20.04
N CYS A 147 12.28 2.93 20.34
CA CYS A 147 12.61 2.53 21.71
C CYS A 147 13.70 3.43 22.32
N GLU A 148 14.75 3.75 21.55
CA GLU A 148 15.83 4.64 21.99
C GLU A 148 15.34 6.06 22.26
N HIS A 149 14.50 6.60 21.37
CA HIS A 149 13.86 7.90 21.58
C HIS A 149 12.96 7.90 22.81
N GLN A 150 12.19 6.83 23.04
CA GLN A 150 11.33 6.73 24.21
C GLN A 150 12.14 6.72 25.52
N VAL A 151 13.24 5.97 25.56
CA VAL A 151 14.17 5.97 26.71
C VAL A 151 14.78 7.36 26.94
N ALA A 152 15.18 8.06 25.89
CA ALA A 152 15.71 9.42 25.99
C ALA A 152 14.67 10.42 26.52
N ILE A 153 13.43 10.34 26.05
CA ILE A 153 12.32 11.16 26.53
C ILE A 153 12.06 10.92 28.03
N ASP A 154 12.05 9.66 28.47
CA ASP A 154 11.80 9.31 29.86
C ASP A 154 12.95 9.78 30.77
N ALA A 155 14.20 9.68 30.32
CA ALA A 155 15.35 10.22 31.03
C ALA A 155 15.28 11.76 31.18
N LEU A 156 14.89 12.48 30.12
CA LEU A 156 14.70 13.93 30.17
C LEU A 156 13.56 14.32 31.13
N ARG A 157 12.44 13.59 31.10
CA ARG A 157 11.32 13.81 32.03
C ARG A 157 11.76 13.62 33.48
N GLN A 158 12.56 12.59 33.76
CA GLN A 158 13.10 12.34 35.10
C GLN A 158 14.05 13.47 35.55
N GLN A 159 14.90 13.99 34.66
CA GLN A 159 15.77 15.13 34.96
C GLN A 159 14.97 16.40 35.27
N VAL A 160 13.93 16.70 34.49
CA VAL A 160 13.05 17.85 34.73
C VAL A 160 12.37 17.72 36.10
N ALA A 161 11.80 16.56 36.42
CA ALA A 161 11.17 16.31 37.71
C ALA A 161 12.14 16.50 38.89
N ALA A 162 13.38 15.99 38.77
CA ALA A 162 14.40 16.16 39.78
C ALA A 162 14.80 17.64 39.97
N GLN A 163 14.92 18.41 38.88
CA GLN A 163 15.22 19.84 38.94
C GLN A 163 14.08 20.64 39.56
N GLU A 164 12.82 20.31 39.26
CA GLU A 164 11.64 20.94 39.85
C GLU A 164 11.58 20.71 41.37
N GLU A 165 11.95 19.52 41.85
CA GLU A 165 12.05 19.22 43.29
C GLU A 165 13.11 20.11 43.96
N VAL A 166 14.30 20.22 43.37
CA VAL A 166 15.39 21.08 43.88
C VAL A 166 14.92 22.53 43.97
N ILE A 167 14.30 23.07 42.92
CA ILE A 167 13.73 24.43 42.93
C ILE A 167 12.67 24.57 44.03
N GLY A 168 11.80 23.58 44.20
CA GLY A 168 10.78 23.55 45.25
C GLY A 168 11.38 23.63 46.66
N THR A 169 12.47 22.91 46.91
CA THR A 169 13.18 22.96 48.21
C THR A 169 13.85 24.32 48.45
N LEU A 170 14.47 24.90 47.42
CA LEU A 170 15.09 26.23 47.49
C LEU A 170 14.06 27.33 47.73
N LYS A 171 12.91 27.27 47.06
CA LYS A 171 11.79 28.20 47.29
C LYS A 171 11.25 28.12 48.72
N LYS A 172 11.19 26.92 49.32
CA LYS A 172 10.79 26.77 50.75
C LYS A 172 11.83 27.31 51.73
N LYS A 173 13.12 27.17 51.41
CA LYS A 173 14.23 27.68 52.26
C LYS A 173 14.44 29.19 52.15
N THR A 174 13.98 29.81 51.07
CA THR A 174 14.10 31.26 50.89
C THR A 174 12.85 31.92 51.47
N PRO A 175 12.91 32.53 52.68
CA PRO A 175 11.75 33.19 53.25
C PRO A 175 11.28 34.30 52.31
N ALA A 176 9.97 34.35 52.06
CA ALA A 176 9.35 35.41 51.28
C ALA A 176 9.76 36.77 51.88
N PRO A 177 10.11 37.78 51.06
CA PRO A 177 10.47 39.10 51.54
C PRO A 177 9.25 39.67 52.27
N SER A 178 9.28 39.64 53.60
CA SER A 178 8.28 40.26 54.46
C SER A 178 8.37 41.77 54.27
N SER A 179 7.49 42.30 53.43
CA SER A 179 7.13 43.70 53.42
C SER A 179 6.44 44.04 54.75
N ASN A 180 7.24 44.47 55.74
CA ASN A 180 7.04 45.70 56.52
C ASN A 180 7.78 45.64 57.87
N THR A 181 8.78 46.53 57.98
CA THR A 181 9.07 47.46 59.08
C THR A 181 8.88 46.98 60.53
N SER A 182 9.99 46.73 61.24
CA SER A 182 10.42 47.62 62.33
C SER A 182 11.84 47.28 62.81
N GLU A 183 12.72 48.26 62.63
CA GLU A 183 13.74 48.78 63.56
C GLU A 183 14.56 47.84 64.47
N GLN A 184 15.88 48.12 64.42
CA GLN A 184 16.95 47.89 65.40
C GLN A 184 17.85 46.64 65.28
N ALA A 185 19.14 46.94 65.07
CA ALA A 185 20.29 46.05 64.87
C ALA A 185 20.66 45.23 66.13
N PRO A 186 21.34 44.09 65.96
CA PRO A 186 22.81 44.06 66.12
C PRO A 186 23.53 43.19 65.05
N PRO A 187 24.89 43.13 65.01
CA PRO A 187 25.64 42.79 63.81
C PRO A 187 25.82 41.27 63.64
N GLN A 188 25.35 40.73 62.51
CA GLN A 188 25.76 39.43 62.00
C GLN A 188 26.31 39.60 60.58
N THR A 189 27.63 39.79 60.49
CA THR A 189 28.36 40.05 59.25
C THR A 189 28.69 38.79 58.44
N SER A 190 28.32 37.59 58.89
CA SER A 190 28.63 36.32 58.22
C SER A 190 27.48 35.70 57.42
N SER A 191 26.21 35.90 57.80
CA SER A 191 25.06 35.26 57.13
C SER A 191 24.60 35.96 55.85
N ASN A 192 24.91 37.25 55.68
CA ASN A 192 24.53 38.01 54.48
C ASN A 192 25.33 37.63 53.23
N LEU A 193 26.58 37.15 53.40
CA LEU A 193 27.41 36.72 52.27
C LEU A 193 26.91 35.39 51.68
N GLU A 194 26.53 34.44 52.54
CA GLU A 194 25.94 33.15 52.10
C GLU A 194 24.59 33.35 51.40
N SER A 195 23.75 34.27 51.90
CA SER A 195 22.47 34.58 51.26
C SER A 195 22.64 35.23 49.87
N SER A 196 23.66 36.08 49.71
CA SER A 196 23.98 36.67 48.40
C SER A 196 24.51 35.63 47.42
N GLN A 197 25.37 34.72 47.88
CA GLN A 197 25.91 33.63 47.05
C GLN A 197 24.80 32.68 46.58
N LEU A 198 23.89 32.29 47.49
CA LEU A 198 22.79 31.38 47.17
C LEU A 198 21.80 31.99 46.16
N LYS A 199 21.59 33.32 46.20
CA LYS A 199 20.77 34.03 45.21
C LYS A 199 21.42 34.06 43.82
N GLU A 200 22.74 34.20 43.77
CA GLU A 200 23.47 34.16 42.51
C GLU A 200 23.48 32.74 41.92
N ASP A 201 23.68 31.71 42.76
CA ASP A 201 23.61 30.31 42.35
C ASP A 201 22.21 29.95 41.82
N LEU A 202 21.14 30.46 42.44
CA LEU A 202 19.77 30.30 41.95
C LEU A 202 19.57 30.95 40.58
N LYS A 203 20.07 32.17 40.36
CA LYS A 203 20.02 32.83 39.05
C LYS A 203 20.78 32.04 38.00
N GLN A 204 21.98 31.57 38.32
CA GLN A 204 22.78 30.72 37.43
C GLN A 204 22.05 29.42 37.08
N MET A 205 21.37 28.81 38.05
CA MET A 205 20.56 27.63 37.81
C MET A 205 19.36 27.93 36.91
N GLU A 206 18.69 29.06 37.10
CA GLU A 206 17.56 29.50 36.26
C GLU A 206 18.00 29.77 34.81
N ILE A 207 19.19 30.36 34.62
CA ILE A 207 19.81 30.53 33.29
C ILE A 207 20.05 29.17 32.64
N ARG A 208 20.72 28.23 33.34
CA ARG A 208 21.00 26.88 32.80
C ARG A 208 19.73 26.11 32.45
N ILE A 209 18.68 26.22 33.27
CA ILE A 209 17.38 25.59 32.98
C ILE A 209 16.76 26.22 31.74
N SER A 210 16.87 27.53 31.57
CA SER A 210 16.36 28.24 30.38
C SER A 210 17.12 27.82 29.11
N GLU A 211 18.44 27.69 29.19
CA GLU A 211 19.29 27.18 28.10
C GLU A 211 18.94 25.74 27.74
N LEU A 212 18.81 24.86 28.73
CA LEU A 212 18.42 23.47 28.52
C LEU A 212 17.03 23.37 27.88
N LYS A 213 16.06 24.17 28.34
CA LYS A 213 14.72 24.21 27.76
C LYS A 213 14.74 24.67 26.30
N ASN A 214 15.57 25.66 25.97
CA ASN A 214 15.75 26.11 24.59
C ASN A 214 16.43 25.04 23.73
N TYR A 215 17.42 24.33 24.27
CA TYR A 215 18.10 23.24 23.57
C TYR A 215 17.14 22.08 23.28
N VAL A 216 16.40 21.61 24.28
CA VAL A 216 15.36 20.56 24.11
C VAL A 216 14.31 21.01 23.12
N LYS A 217 13.87 22.27 23.19
CA LYS A 217 12.94 22.84 22.20
C LYS A 217 13.52 22.77 20.79
N THR A 218 14.78 23.19 20.60
CA THR A 218 15.47 23.18 19.30
C THR A 218 15.54 21.76 18.72
N ILE A 219 15.94 20.76 19.52
CA ILE A 219 15.95 19.36 19.08
C ILE A 219 14.55 18.91 18.65
N LEU A 220 13.54 19.16 19.48
CA LEU A 220 12.17 18.70 19.23
C LEU A 220 11.51 19.42 18.04
N THR A 221 11.80 20.70 17.82
CA THR A 221 11.13 21.51 16.78
C THR A 221 11.90 21.63 15.48
N GLU A 222 13.22 21.51 15.50
CA GLU A 222 14.06 21.72 14.33
C GLU A 222 14.75 20.42 13.90
N GLU A 223 15.53 19.77 14.78
CA GLU A 223 16.36 18.63 14.39
C GLU A 223 15.55 17.36 14.08
N ILE A 224 14.62 16.97 14.96
CA ILE A 224 13.82 15.74 14.75
C ILE A 224 12.97 15.83 13.48
N PRO A 225 12.21 16.92 13.22
CA PRO A 225 11.43 17.03 11.98
C PRO A 225 12.30 17.03 10.73
N VAL A 226 13.47 17.69 10.75
CA VAL A 226 14.40 17.71 9.62
C VAL A 226 14.94 16.32 9.34
N ASN A 227 15.50 15.64 10.34
CA ASN A 227 16.07 14.30 10.18
C ASN A 227 15.01 13.26 9.77
N LEU A 228 13.79 13.36 10.31
CA LEU A 228 12.67 12.53 9.89
C LEU A 228 12.27 12.83 8.44
N SER A 229 12.21 14.11 8.05
CA SER A 229 11.88 14.50 6.67
C SER A 229 12.93 14.02 5.67
N GLU A 230 14.22 14.07 6.02
CA GLU A 230 15.31 13.54 5.20
C GLU A 230 15.23 12.02 5.09
N SER A 231 14.94 11.32 6.19
CA SER A 231 14.77 9.85 6.20
C SER A 231 13.57 9.42 5.35
N VAL A 232 12.44 10.13 5.46
CA VAL A 232 11.25 9.88 4.63
C VAL A 232 11.55 10.15 3.16
N LYS A 233 12.24 11.25 2.85
CA LYS A 233 12.65 11.58 1.48
C LYS A 233 13.57 10.51 0.89
N PHE A 234 14.56 10.04 1.66
CA PHE A 234 15.45 8.97 1.23
C PHE A 234 14.68 7.67 0.92
N MET A 235 13.71 7.29 1.77
CA MET A 235 12.85 6.13 1.51
C MET A 235 11.95 6.32 0.28
N GLN A 236 11.43 7.52 0.06
CA GLN A 236 10.65 7.84 -1.14
C GLN A 236 11.51 7.76 -2.40
N ASP A 237 12.72 8.29 -2.37
CA ASP A 237 13.66 8.24 -3.50
C ASP A 237 14.06 6.78 -3.83
N ASP A 238 14.30 5.93 -2.82
CA ASP A 238 14.62 4.51 -3.02
C ASP A 238 13.42 3.73 -3.60
N LEU A 239 12.20 3.99 -3.11
CA LEU A 239 10.98 3.40 -3.67
C LEU A 239 10.75 3.84 -5.12
N ASN A 240 10.87 5.14 -5.40
CA ASN A 240 10.73 5.67 -6.75
C ASN A 240 11.77 5.06 -7.71
N HIS A 241 13.03 4.94 -7.26
CA HIS A 241 14.08 4.31 -8.04
C HIS A 241 13.78 2.84 -8.34
N ALA A 242 13.28 2.09 -7.35
CA ALA A 242 12.86 0.70 -7.55
C ALA A 242 11.70 0.61 -8.55
N PHE A 243 10.67 1.45 -8.42
CA PHE A 243 9.55 1.51 -9.37
C PHE A 243 10.01 1.82 -10.79
N ASP A 244 10.86 2.84 -10.97
CA ASP A 244 11.42 3.19 -12.27
C ASP A 244 12.21 2.03 -12.88
N GLN A 245 12.98 1.31 -12.07
CA GLN A 245 13.72 0.13 -12.52
C GLN A 245 12.76 -0.98 -12.95
N TYR A 246 11.71 -1.26 -12.18
CA TYR A 246 10.70 -2.26 -12.53
C TYR A 246 9.94 -1.90 -13.81
N PHE A 247 9.52 -0.64 -13.95
CA PHE A 247 8.87 -0.16 -15.17
C PHE A 247 9.78 -0.31 -16.37
N ARG A 248 11.06 0.10 -16.26
CA ARG A 248 12.03 -0.05 -17.36
C ARG A 248 12.27 -1.50 -17.74
N ILE A 249 12.47 -2.38 -16.76
CA ILE A 249 12.69 -3.81 -17.01
C ILE A 249 11.44 -4.44 -17.63
N GLY A 250 10.25 -4.18 -17.06
CA GLY A 250 8.99 -4.69 -17.58
C GLY A 250 8.68 -4.19 -19.00
N HIS A 251 8.87 -2.89 -19.26
CA HIS A 251 8.72 -2.34 -20.61
C HIS A 251 9.75 -2.91 -21.59
N SER A 252 11.00 -3.09 -21.18
CA SER A 252 12.02 -3.72 -22.03
C SER A 252 11.61 -5.15 -22.36
N GLN A 253 11.15 -5.93 -21.37
CA GLN A 253 10.71 -7.30 -21.59
C GLN A 253 9.48 -7.39 -22.49
N ILE A 254 8.49 -6.50 -22.32
CA ILE A 254 7.31 -6.43 -23.19
C ILE A 254 7.73 -6.00 -24.59
N SER A 255 8.62 -5.02 -24.71
CA SER A 255 9.14 -4.55 -25.99
C SER A 255 9.93 -5.66 -26.70
N ASP A 256 10.75 -6.41 -25.97
CA ASP A 256 11.46 -7.58 -26.49
C ASP A 256 10.50 -8.70 -26.88
N LEU A 257 9.41 -8.91 -26.13
CA LEU A 257 8.37 -9.85 -26.50
C LEU A 257 7.67 -9.44 -27.79
N ILE A 258 7.30 -8.17 -27.93
CA ILE A 258 6.61 -7.65 -29.12
C ILE A 258 7.53 -7.65 -30.35
N ILE A 259 8.77 -7.17 -30.18
CA ILE A 259 9.73 -6.94 -31.26
C ILE A 259 10.50 -8.22 -31.61
N ASN A 260 11.06 -8.91 -30.61
CA ASN A 260 11.95 -10.05 -30.81
C ASN A 260 11.22 -11.39 -30.77
N HIS A 261 10.19 -11.54 -29.93
CA HIS A 261 9.46 -12.81 -29.79
C HIS A 261 8.15 -12.84 -30.58
N GLN A 262 8.29 -13.23 -31.86
CA GLN A 262 7.25 -13.90 -32.64
C GLN A 262 6.03 -13.07 -33.06
N LEU A 263 5.63 -11.99 -32.39
CA LEU A 263 4.46 -11.24 -32.83
C LEU A 263 4.78 -10.51 -34.15
N ILE A 264 5.73 -9.58 -34.17
CA ILE A 264 6.03 -8.87 -35.42
C ILE A 264 6.70 -9.81 -36.44
N GLN A 265 7.66 -10.65 -35.98
CA GLN A 265 8.38 -11.56 -36.86
C GLN A 265 7.52 -12.63 -37.55
N ASN A 266 6.41 -13.08 -36.95
CA ASN A 266 5.51 -14.03 -37.61
C ASN A 266 4.43 -13.35 -38.46
N PHE A 267 4.11 -12.09 -38.17
CA PHE A 267 3.10 -11.36 -38.94
C PHE A 267 3.64 -10.93 -40.30
N GLU A 268 4.91 -10.54 -40.40
CA GLU A 268 5.50 -10.09 -41.66
C GLU A 268 5.51 -11.15 -42.79
N PRO A 269 5.96 -12.41 -42.57
CA PRO A 269 5.86 -13.45 -43.60
C PRO A 269 4.41 -13.85 -43.91
N ARG A 270 3.49 -13.77 -42.94
CA ARG A 270 2.05 -14.02 -43.16
C ARG A 270 1.42 -12.93 -44.02
N LEU A 271 1.75 -11.66 -43.75
CA LEU A 271 1.31 -10.50 -44.54
C LEU A 271 1.82 -10.64 -45.98
N LYS A 272 3.11 -10.93 -46.15
CA LYS A 272 3.72 -11.16 -47.47
C LYS A 272 3.09 -12.33 -48.23
N SER A 273 2.73 -13.41 -47.52
CA SER A 273 2.01 -14.54 -48.11
C SER A 273 0.60 -14.14 -48.59
N LEU A 274 -0.09 -13.29 -47.83
CA LEU A 274 -1.39 -12.75 -48.19
C LEU A 274 -1.30 -11.82 -49.40
N GLU A 275 -0.30 -10.95 -49.45
CA GLU A 275 -0.02 -10.06 -50.58
C GLU A 275 0.27 -10.87 -51.86
N ASN A 276 1.10 -11.90 -51.76
CA ASN A 276 1.37 -12.82 -52.87
C ASN A 276 0.10 -13.50 -53.37
N LEU A 277 -0.77 -13.94 -52.45
CA LEU A 277 -2.04 -14.57 -52.80
C LEU A 277 -2.99 -13.58 -53.51
N ILE A 278 -3.09 -12.34 -53.02
CA ILE A 278 -3.89 -11.29 -53.66
C ILE A 278 -3.35 -10.95 -55.06
N ASN A 279 -2.03 -10.82 -55.21
CA ASN A 279 -1.40 -10.55 -56.50
C ASN A 279 -1.63 -11.70 -57.50
N ASN A 280 -1.54 -12.94 -57.04
CA ASN A 280 -1.85 -14.12 -57.86
C ASN A 280 -3.32 -14.13 -58.32
N LEU A 281 -4.26 -13.82 -57.43
CA LEU A 281 -5.68 -13.70 -57.79
C LEU A 281 -5.94 -12.57 -58.80
N ARG A 282 -5.28 -11.42 -58.61
CA ARG A 282 -5.38 -10.28 -59.52
C ARG A 282 -4.84 -10.60 -60.92
N ASN A 283 -3.69 -11.25 -60.99
CA ASN A 283 -3.07 -11.65 -62.25
C ASN A 283 -3.88 -12.73 -62.97
N ASN A 284 -4.46 -13.68 -62.23
CA ASN A 284 -5.33 -14.72 -62.81
C ASN A 284 -6.64 -14.13 -63.37
N ASN A 285 -7.25 -13.15 -62.70
CA ASN A 285 -8.45 -12.47 -63.22
C ASN A 285 -8.19 -11.70 -64.52
N ASN A 286 -6.99 -11.12 -64.68
CA ASN A 286 -6.62 -10.44 -65.93
C ASN A 286 -6.46 -11.43 -67.10
N ASN A 287 -6.07 -12.68 -66.83
CA ASN A 287 -6.02 -13.74 -67.85
C ASN A 287 -7.42 -14.28 -68.21
N ILE A 288 -8.35 -14.34 -67.25
CA ILE A 288 -9.73 -14.82 -67.50
C ILE A 288 -10.51 -13.87 -68.42
N ASN A 289 -10.22 -12.56 -68.39
CA ASN A 289 -10.84 -11.60 -69.31
C ASN A 289 -10.37 -11.74 -70.78
N SER A 290 -9.42 -12.64 -71.07
CA SER A 290 -9.03 -12.99 -72.45
C SER A 290 -9.68 -14.26 -72.98
N ILE A 291 -10.38 -15.03 -72.15
CA ILE A 291 -11.14 -16.22 -72.59
C ILE A 291 -12.58 -15.78 -72.85
N SER A 292 -12.80 -15.40 -74.10
CA SER A 292 -14.11 -15.12 -74.68
C SER A 292 -15.13 -16.20 -74.34
N VAL A 293 -16.23 -15.75 -73.73
CA VAL A 293 -17.62 -16.19 -73.89
C VAL A 293 -17.81 -17.42 -74.79
N THR A 294 -18.02 -18.58 -74.18
CA THR A 294 -19.07 -19.57 -74.52
C THR A 294 -18.93 -20.73 -73.55
N ASP A 295 -19.51 -20.64 -72.35
CA ASP A 295 -20.21 -21.79 -71.80
C ASP A 295 -21.04 -21.43 -70.56
N HIS A 296 -22.33 -21.72 -70.63
CA HIS A 296 -23.24 -21.67 -69.50
C HIS A 296 -22.96 -22.85 -68.56
N ARG A 297 -22.09 -22.65 -67.56
CA ARG A 297 -22.06 -23.52 -66.37
C ARG A 297 -22.53 -22.76 -65.15
N GLN A 298 -23.54 -23.34 -64.51
CA GLN A 298 -24.20 -22.80 -63.34
C GLN A 298 -23.24 -22.62 -62.16
N PRO A 299 -23.46 -21.61 -61.30
CA PRO A 299 -22.60 -21.31 -60.17
C PRO A 299 -22.62 -22.46 -59.14
N ILE A 300 -21.43 -22.91 -58.77
CA ILE A 300 -21.20 -23.88 -57.69
C ILE A 300 -21.66 -23.22 -56.38
N ARG A 301 -22.73 -23.77 -55.79
CA ARG A 301 -23.21 -23.38 -54.46
C ARG A 301 -22.15 -23.72 -53.41
N LEU A 302 -21.56 -22.68 -52.81
CA LEU A 302 -20.72 -22.81 -51.62
C LEU A 302 -21.53 -23.44 -50.49
N ILE A 303 -21.15 -24.65 -50.10
CA ILE A 303 -21.75 -25.39 -48.99
C ILE A 303 -21.36 -24.69 -47.67
N ARG A 304 -22.30 -23.93 -47.12
CA ARG A 304 -22.23 -23.37 -45.77
C ARG A 304 -22.30 -24.52 -44.76
N ARG A 305 -21.17 -24.97 -44.23
CA ARG A 305 -21.13 -25.91 -43.09
C ARG A 305 -21.73 -25.20 -41.87
N ARG A 306 -22.95 -25.59 -41.51
CA ARG A 306 -23.65 -25.19 -40.29
C ARG A 306 -23.15 -26.11 -39.17
N ASN A 307 -22.28 -25.61 -38.29
CA ASN A 307 -21.92 -26.29 -37.04
C ASN A 307 -23.12 -26.16 -36.09
N ASN A 308 -23.98 -27.18 -36.07
CA ASN A 308 -24.91 -27.41 -34.97
C ASN A 308 -24.10 -28.07 -33.84
N ASN A 309 -23.92 -27.35 -32.74
CA ASN A 309 -23.40 -27.89 -31.50
C ASN A 309 -24.46 -27.72 -30.42
N ASP A 310 -25.56 -28.46 -30.57
CA ASP A 310 -26.52 -28.71 -29.51
C ASP A 310 -26.15 -30.05 -28.89
N ASN A 311 -25.65 -30.06 -27.66
CA ASN A 311 -26.00 -31.12 -26.71
C ASN A 311 -25.61 -30.81 -25.26
N ASN A 312 -26.63 -30.99 -24.43
CA ASN A 312 -26.65 -31.37 -23.01
C ASN A 312 -26.34 -30.31 -21.95
N ASN A 313 -27.37 -29.77 -21.29
CA ASN A 313 -28.11 -30.37 -20.16
C ASN A 313 -27.18 -30.90 -19.07
N ASN A 314 -27.06 -30.13 -17.99
CA ASN A 314 -27.07 -30.70 -16.64
C ASN A 314 -27.84 -29.77 -15.69
N ASN A 315 -28.87 -30.36 -15.11
CA ASN A 315 -29.73 -29.83 -14.05
C ASN A 315 -28.93 -29.39 -12.84
N ALA A 316 -29.17 -28.18 -12.34
CA ALA A 316 -28.90 -27.82 -10.95
C ALA A 316 -30.24 -27.51 -10.27
N VAL A 317 -30.69 -28.48 -9.48
CA VAL A 317 -31.84 -28.40 -8.58
C VAL A 317 -31.51 -27.41 -7.45
N LEU A 318 -32.37 -26.42 -7.28
CA LEU A 318 -32.46 -25.58 -6.08
C LEU A 318 -33.19 -26.33 -4.96
N PRO A 319 -32.72 -26.22 -3.70
CA PRO A 319 -33.61 -26.07 -2.54
C PRO A 319 -33.30 -24.71 -1.87
N ILE A 320 -34.24 -23.76 -1.80
CA ILE A 320 -35.33 -23.62 -0.81
C ILE A 320 -34.84 -23.70 0.65
N CYS A 321 -34.81 -22.51 1.26
CA CYS A 321 -35.08 -22.10 2.64
C CYS A 321 -35.02 -23.11 3.81
N ALA A 322 -34.22 -22.78 4.83
CA ALA A 322 -34.55 -22.91 6.27
C ALA A 322 -33.54 -22.04 7.07
N GLU A 323 -34.00 -20.94 7.66
CA GLU A 323 -34.27 -20.76 9.10
C GLU A 323 -33.04 -20.30 9.92
N GLU A 324 -33.11 -19.03 10.35
CA GLU A 324 -32.32 -18.48 11.45
C GLU A 324 -32.67 -19.19 12.77
N PRO A 325 -31.69 -19.34 13.67
CA PRO A 325 -31.97 -19.26 15.09
C PRO A 325 -31.29 -18.04 15.70
N SER A 326 -32.15 -17.15 16.18
CA SER A 326 -31.92 -16.23 17.29
C SER A 326 -31.22 -16.92 18.46
N HIS A 327 -30.10 -16.37 18.92
CA HIS A 327 -29.60 -16.61 20.26
C HIS A 327 -29.54 -15.30 21.04
N GLU A 328 -30.63 -15.05 21.77
CA GLU A 328 -30.57 -14.41 23.08
C GLU A 328 -29.73 -15.31 24.01
N ASN A 329 -28.79 -14.70 24.74
CA ASN A 329 -28.59 -15.04 26.14
C ASN A 329 -27.99 -13.85 26.89
N CYS A 330 -28.87 -13.20 27.62
CA CYS A 330 -28.63 -12.33 28.75
C CYS A 330 -28.84 -13.17 30.00
N THR A 331 -27.81 -13.40 30.83
CA THR A 331 -27.85 -13.21 32.30
C THR A 331 -26.55 -13.62 33.00
N GLN A 332 -26.10 -12.70 33.86
CA GLN A 332 -25.53 -12.88 35.22
C GLN A 332 -24.22 -13.66 35.42
N GLN A 333 -23.15 -12.91 35.75
CA GLN A 333 -22.58 -12.93 37.10
C GLN A 333 -21.90 -11.59 37.43
#